data_AF-A0A929XTN5-F1
#
_entry.id   AF-A0A929XTN5-F1
#
_cell.length_a   1.000
_cell.length_b   1.000
_cell.length_c   1.000
_cell.angle_alpha   90.00
_cell.angle_beta   90.00
_cell.angle_gamma   90.00
#
_symmetry.space_group_name_H-M   'P 1'
#
loop_
_entity.id
_entity.type
_entity.pdbx_description
1 polymer ?
#
loop_
_entity_poly.entity_id
_entity_poly.type
_entity_poly.pdbx_seq_one_letter_code
_entity_poly.pdbx_strand_id
1 'polypeptide(L)'
;YILKEIEEGRFLKSIRKTLLSLDFEKSKRIIFCLLDLCKCKDYITVFRRALRELYPKANLYNHSENIRKFTIFTGVDKTKEDMERMEMLKKLFLPISYETEFFWKHHFGIIGVDESMRIGETAMY
;
A
#
# COMPACT_ATOMS: atom_id res chain seq x y z
N TYR A 1 -2.09 -4.95 -21.83
CA TYR A 1 -1.26 -5.61 -20.79
C TYR A 1 -2.12 -6.33 -19.77
N ILE A 2 -2.98 -5.64 -18.99
CA ILE A 2 -3.82 -6.26 -17.94
C ILE A 2 -4.75 -7.36 -18.46
N LEU A 3 -5.45 -7.14 -19.59
CA LEU A 3 -6.33 -8.16 -20.18
C LEU A 3 -5.61 -9.49 -20.43
N LYS A 4 -4.41 -9.43 -21.00
CA LYS A 4 -3.55 -10.61 -21.23
C LYS A 4 -3.19 -11.32 -19.92
N GLU A 5 -2.84 -10.57 -18.88
CA GLU A 5 -2.55 -11.15 -17.56
C GLU A 5 -3.77 -11.82 -16.90
N ILE A 6 -4.98 -11.31 -17.16
CA ILE A 6 -6.23 -11.91 -16.71
C ILE A 6 -6.48 -13.21 -17.48
N GLU A 7 -6.39 -13.19 -18.81
CA GLU A 7 -6.54 -14.38 -19.67
C GLU A 7 -5.57 -15.50 -19.28
N GLU A 8 -4.33 -15.14 -18.95
CA GLU A 8 -3.30 -16.11 -18.53
C GLU A 8 -3.35 -16.45 -17.03
N GLY A 9 -4.34 -15.90 -16.28
CA GLY A 9 -4.53 -16.14 -14.84
C GLY A 9 -3.40 -15.59 -13.94
N ARG A 10 -2.46 -14.83 -14.50
CA ARG A 10 -1.27 -14.33 -13.78
C ARG A 10 -1.60 -13.23 -12.79
N PHE A 11 -2.63 -12.42 -13.08
CA PHE A 11 -3.05 -11.33 -12.21
C PHE A 11 -3.34 -11.81 -10.78
N LEU A 12 -4.22 -12.82 -10.65
CA LEU A 12 -4.60 -13.39 -9.36
C LEU A 12 -3.52 -14.30 -8.77
N LYS A 13 -2.62 -14.87 -9.58
CA LYS A 13 -1.56 -15.75 -9.09
C LYS A 13 -0.62 -15.04 -8.12
N SER A 14 -0.25 -13.79 -8.44
CA SER A 14 0.60 -12.97 -7.57
C SER A 14 -0.08 -12.66 -6.23
N ILE A 15 -1.35 -12.24 -6.28
CA ILE A 15 -2.18 -11.95 -5.11
C ILE A 15 -2.34 -13.20 -4.24
N ARG A 16 -2.68 -14.34 -4.83
CA ARG A 16 -2.83 -15.61 -4.09
C ARG A 16 -1.54 -16.01 -3.38
N LYS A 17 -0.39 -15.94 -4.09
CA LYS A 17 0.91 -16.29 -3.51
C LYS A 17 1.22 -15.42 -2.29
N THR A 18 1.05 -14.10 -2.41
CA THR A 18 1.36 -13.16 -1.34
C THR A 18 0.35 -13.23 -0.19
N LEU A 19 -0.94 -13.46 -0.47
CA LEU A 19 -1.94 -13.63 0.56
C LEU A 19 -1.67 -14.90 1.38
N LEU A 20 -1.35 -16.02 0.71
CA LEU A 20 -1.06 -17.29 1.37
C LEU A 20 0.28 -17.33 2.11
N SER A 21 1.17 -16.35 1.90
CA SER A 21 2.39 -16.22 2.69
C SER A 21 2.18 -15.45 3.99
N LEU A 22 1.01 -14.83 4.17
CA LEU A 22 0.62 -14.24 5.46
C LEU A 22 0.11 -15.34 6.39
N ASP A 23 0.18 -15.08 7.70
CA ASP A 23 -0.52 -15.93 8.67
C ASP A 23 -2.04 -15.87 8.45
N PHE A 24 -2.74 -16.88 8.98
CA PHE A 24 -4.18 -17.06 8.77
C PHE A 24 -4.98 -15.83 9.24
N GLU A 25 -4.63 -15.25 10.38
CA GLU A 25 -5.37 -14.12 10.95
C GLU A 25 -5.19 -12.86 10.10
N LYS A 26 -3.96 -12.54 9.66
CA LYS A 26 -3.73 -11.43 8.72
C LYS A 26 -4.45 -11.65 7.39
N SER A 27 -4.37 -12.85 6.84
CA SER A 27 -5.08 -13.19 5.59
C SER A 27 -6.58 -12.95 5.70
N LYS A 28 -7.19 -13.43 6.80
CA LYS A 28 -8.61 -13.25 7.10
C LYS A 28 -8.99 -11.76 7.22
N ARG A 29 -8.18 -10.96 7.90
CA ARG A 29 -8.38 -9.50 8.05
C ARG A 29 -8.33 -8.77 6.70
N ILE A 30 -7.40 -9.14 5.82
CA ILE A 30 -7.33 -8.60 4.46
C ILE A 30 -8.57 -8.96 3.65
N ILE A 31 -9.04 -10.21 3.72
CA ILE A 31 -10.27 -10.62 3.03
C ILE A 31 -11.50 -9.87 3.55
N PHE A 32 -11.65 -9.69 4.86
CA PHE A 32 -12.73 -8.88 5.41
C PHE A 32 -12.68 -7.43 4.95
N CYS A 33 -11.47 -6.85 4.86
CA CYS A 33 -11.34 -5.53 4.28
C CYS A 33 -11.83 -5.51 2.82
N LEU A 34 -11.46 -6.50 2.01
CA LEU A 34 -11.88 -6.56 0.61
C LEU A 34 -13.40 -6.69 0.47
N LEU A 35 -14.04 -7.51 1.32
CA LEU A 35 -15.50 -7.65 1.35
C LEU A 35 -16.20 -6.36 1.72
N ASP A 36 -15.66 -5.59 2.68
CA ASP A 36 -16.19 -4.28 3.02
C ASP A 36 -16.04 -3.29 1.88
N LEU A 37 -14.90 -3.29 1.18
CA LEU A 37 -14.71 -2.45 -0.01
C LEU A 37 -15.76 -2.75 -1.07
N CYS A 38 -16.08 -4.03 -1.30
CA CYS A 38 -17.11 -4.44 -2.24
C CYS A 38 -18.47 -3.82 -1.90
N LYS A 39 -18.78 -3.59 -0.62
CA LYS A 39 -20.04 -3.02 -0.13
C LYS A 39 -20.06 -1.49 -0.15
N CYS A 40 -19.09 -0.83 0.49
CA CYS A 40 -19.14 0.61 0.73
C CYS A 40 -18.52 1.47 -0.38
N LYS A 41 -17.67 0.89 -1.23
CA LYS A 41 -16.90 1.60 -2.28
C LYS A 41 -16.00 2.75 -1.75
N ASP A 42 -15.73 2.80 -0.44
CA ASP A 42 -14.75 3.73 0.13
C ASP A 42 -13.33 3.14 0.04
N TYR A 43 -12.71 3.35 -1.13
CA TYR A 43 -11.39 2.81 -1.44
C TYR A 43 -10.31 3.28 -0.46
N ILE A 44 -10.33 4.54 -0.05
CA ILE A 44 -9.23 5.12 0.74
C ILE A 44 -9.31 4.69 2.19
N THR A 45 -10.50 4.73 2.78
CA THR A 45 -10.70 4.29 4.17
C THR A 45 -10.39 2.80 4.29
N VAL A 46 -10.88 1.98 3.36
CA VAL A 46 -10.65 0.54 3.42
C VAL A 46 -9.20 0.17 3.12
N PHE A 47 -8.54 0.84 2.15
CA PHE A 47 -7.11 0.67 1.90
C PHE A 47 -6.29 1.01 3.15
N ARG A 48 -6.56 2.13 3.80
CA ARG A 48 -5.88 2.54 5.04
C ARG A 48 -6.03 1.49 6.14
N ARG A 49 -7.23 0.91 6.29
CA ARG A 49 -7.47 -0.16 7.25
C ARG A 49 -6.67 -1.41 6.89
N ALA A 50 -6.76 -1.90 5.66
CA ALA A 50 -6.03 -3.08 5.19
C ALA A 50 -4.50 -2.91 5.34
N LEU A 51 -3.99 -1.71 5.04
CA LEU A 51 -2.59 -1.35 5.25
C LEU A 51 -2.18 -1.50 6.72
N ARG A 52 -3.00 -1.00 7.66
CA ARG A 52 -2.72 -1.07 9.09
C ARG A 52 -2.83 -2.46 9.70
N GLU A 53 -3.61 -3.37 9.09
CA GLU A 53 -3.64 -4.78 9.51
C GLU A 53 -2.29 -5.48 9.26
N LEU A 54 -1.52 -5.06 8.24
CA LEU A 54 -0.19 -5.61 7.94
C LEU A 54 0.94 -4.76 8.51
N TYR A 55 0.76 -3.44 8.57
CA TYR A 55 1.76 -2.47 9.01
C TYR A 55 1.12 -1.52 10.02
N PRO A 56 1.07 -1.88 11.31
CA PRO A 56 0.35 -1.09 12.33
C PRO A 56 0.84 0.35 12.49
N LYS A 57 2.12 0.62 12.16
CA LYS A 57 2.73 1.96 12.22
C LYS A 57 2.58 2.75 10.92
N ALA A 58 1.88 2.21 9.92
CA ALA A 58 1.79 2.85 8.62
C ALA A 58 0.84 4.05 8.63
N ASN A 59 1.23 5.08 7.87
CA ASN A 59 0.48 6.31 7.68
C ASN A 59 0.30 6.59 6.19
N LEU A 60 -0.87 7.12 5.85
CA LEU A 60 -1.26 7.50 4.50
C LEU A 60 -1.46 9.02 4.48
N TYR A 61 -0.66 9.71 3.68
CA TYR A 61 -0.72 11.15 3.49
C TYR A 61 -1.31 11.46 2.11
N ASN A 62 -2.28 12.37 2.08
CA ASN A 62 -2.91 12.84 0.86
C ASN A 62 -2.21 14.11 0.40
N HIS A 63 -2.01 14.25 -0.92
CA HIS A 63 -1.52 15.50 -1.50
C HIS A 63 -2.70 16.45 -1.69
N SER A 64 -2.63 17.67 -1.16
CA SER A 64 -3.68 18.69 -1.31
C SER A 64 -3.92 19.07 -2.77
N GLU A 65 -2.87 19.01 -3.59
CA GLU A 65 -2.90 19.38 -5.01
C GLU A 65 -3.38 18.25 -5.93
N ASN A 66 -3.25 16.99 -5.49
CA ASN A 66 -3.70 15.83 -6.25
C ASN A 66 -4.31 14.76 -5.34
N ILE A 67 -5.64 14.74 -5.28
CA ILE A 67 -6.42 13.79 -4.48
C ILE A 67 -6.21 12.32 -4.88
N ARG A 68 -5.60 12.04 -6.04
CA ARG A 68 -5.31 10.69 -6.53
C ARG A 68 -3.86 10.27 -6.26
N LYS A 69 -3.04 11.12 -5.64
CA LYS A 69 -1.67 10.78 -5.24
C LYS A 69 -1.57 10.63 -3.74
N PHE A 70 -0.97 9.52 -3.30
CA PHE A 70 -0.72 9.26 -1.89
C PHE A 70 0.74 8.96 -1.60
N THR A 71 1.15 9.40 -0.43
CA THR A 71 2.41 9.01 0.18
C THR A 71 2.15 8.04 1.33
N ILE A 72 2.77 6.87 1.28
CA ILE A 72 2.60 5.79 2.25
C ILE A 72 3.90 5.63 3.03
N PHE A 73 3.86 5.92 4.32
CA PHE A 73 4.94 5.58 5.25
C PHE A 73 4.67 4.20 5.85
N THR A 74 5.60 3.25 5.73
CA THR A 74 5.40 1.86 6.17
C THR A 74 5.94 1.59 7.57
N GLY A 75 6.98 2.33 7.99
CA GLY A 75 7.68 2.12 9.26
C GLY A 75 8.49 0.83 9.35
N VAL A 76 8.70 0.12 8.24
CA VAL A 76 9.49 -1.12 8.18
C VAL A 76 10.57 -1.07 7.10
N ASP A 77 11.64 -1.85 7.26
CA ASP A 77 12.71 -1.94 6.27
C ASP A 77 12.18 -2.49 4.94
N LYS A 78 12.78 -2.05 3.82
CA LYS A 78 12.34 -2.47 2.49
C LYS A 78 12.83 -3.88 2.21
N THR A 79 11.92 -4.86 2.21
CA THR A 79 12.21 -6.23 1.79
C THR A 79 11.46 -6.59 0.50
N LYS A 80 11.89 -7.67 -0.17
CA LYS A 80 11.17 -8.20 -1.33
C LYS A 80 9.75 -8.63 -0.96
N GLU A 81 9.56 -9.25 0.21
CA GLU A 81 8.25 -9.68 0.68
C GLU A 81 7.33 -8.50 0.92
N ASP A 82 7.83 -7.43 1.54
CA ASP A 82 7.00 -6.26 1.83
C ASP A 82 6.64 -5.49 0.55
N MET A 83 7.53 -5.46 -0.44
CA MET A 83 7.19 -4.94 -1.78
C MET A 83 6.08 -5.75 -2.44
N GLU A 84 6.16 -7.09 -2.39
CA GLU A 84 5.10 -7.98 -2.92
C GLU A 84 3.77 -7.75 -2.17
N ARG A 85 3.79 -7.60 -0.84
CA ARG A 85 2.62 -7.29 0.00
C ARG A 85 2.00 -5.93 -0.34
N MET A 86 2.81 -4.89 -0.50
CA MET A 86 2.31 -3.56 -0.87
C MET A 86 1.68 -3.54 -2.26
N GLU A 87 2.28 -4.24 -3.22
CA GLU A 87 1.71 -4.34 -4.55
C GLU A 87 0.40 -5.15 -4.57
N MET A 88 0.31 -6.21 -3.77
CA MET A 88 -0.95 -6.92 -3.54
C MET A 88 -2.02 -6.00 -2.95
N LEU A 89 -1.71 -5.22 -1.91
CA LEU A 89 -2.66 -4.29 -1.30
C LEU A 89 -3.14 -3.24 -2.33
N LYS A 90 -2.22 -2.65 -3.13
CA LYS A 90 -2.60 -1.71 -4.18
C LYS A 90 -3.58 -2.33 -5.18
N LYS A 91 -3.24 -3.51 -5.71
CA LYS A 91 -4.08 -4.21 -6.70
C LYS A 91 -5.46 -4.59 -6.18
N LEU A 92 -5.58 -4.90 -4.89
CA LEU A 92 -6.84 -5.30 -4.28
C LEU A 92 -7.73 -4.11 -3.92
N PHE A 93 -7.15 -3.00 -3.47
CA PHE A 93 -7.90 -1.95 -2.78
C PHE A 93 -7.94 -0.60 -3.50
N LEU A 94 -6.96 -0.29 -4.36
CA LEU A 94 -6.89 1.01 -5.01
C LEU A 94 -7.31 0.93 -6.48
N PRO A 95 -8.17 1.86 -6.95
CA PRO A 95 -8.43 2.02 -8.37
C PRO A 95 -7.13 2.37 -9.12
N ILE A 96 -7.02 1.93 -10.38
CA ILE A 96 -5.81 2.12 -11.21
C ILE A 96 -5.42 3.59 -11.40
N SER A 97 -6.37 4.51 -11.22
CA SER A 97 -6.16 5.95 -11.33
C SER A 97 -5.38 6.56 -10.17
N TYR A 98 -5.11 5.79 -9.11
CA TYR A 98 -4.38 6.27 -7.95
C TYR A 98 -2.89 5.98 -8.07
N GLU A 99 -2.10 7.00 -7.77
CA GLU A 99 -0.66 6.95 -7.71
C GLU A 99 -0.20 6.84 -6.25
N THR A 100 0.78 5.98 -5.99
CA THR A 100 1.29 5.73 -4.63
C THR A 100 2.81 5.81 -4.61
N GLU A 101 3.34 6.57 -3.67
CA GLU A 101 4.76 6.65 -3.34
C GLU A 101 5.01 6.02 -1.96
N PHE A 102 6.07 5.22 -1.83
CA PHE A 102 6.36 4.46 -0.61
C PHE A 102 7.62 4.94 0.09
N PHE A 103 7.48 5.34 1.35
CA PHE A 103 8.55 5.59 2.28
C PHE A 103 8.64 4.46 3.28
N TRP A 104 9.75 3.74 3.20
CA TRP A 104 10.06 2.64 4.11
C TRP A 104 10.59 3.19 5.44
N LYS A 105 11.24 2.38 6.27
CA LYS A 105 11.76 2.81 7.58
C LYS A 105 12.90 3.84 7.50
N HIS A 106 13.76 3.73 6.48
CA HIS A 106 14.83 4.69 6.22
C HIS A 106 14.75 5.14 4.75
N HIS A 107 14.79 6.45 4.52
CA HIS A 107 14.98 7.02 3.19
C HIS A 107 16.40 6.66 2.75
N PHE A 108 16.60 5.64 1.91
CA PHE A 108 17.93 5.43 1.36
C PHE A 108 18.24 6.56 0.36
N GLY A 109 19.06 7.51 0.80
CA GLY A 109 19.64 8.56 -0.02
C GLY A 109 19.93 9.86 0.73
N ILE A 110 20.87 9.85 1.67
CA ILE A 110 21.95 10.85 1.88
C ILE A 110 22.86 10.28 2.99
N ILE A 111 24.13 10.07 2.67
CA ILE A 111 25.19 9.99 3.68
C ILE A 111 25.28 11.40 4.29
N GLY A 112 24.98 11.51 5.58
CA GLY A 112 25.11 12.76 6.32
C GLY A 112 23.84 13.59 6.29
N VAL A 113 22.94 13.33 7.22
CA VAL A 113 22.34 14.30 8.16
C VAL A 113 21.26 13.50 8.89
N ASP A 114 21.62 13.10 10.11
CA ASP A 114 20.63 12.90 11.17
C ASP A 114 19.75 14.15 11.19
N GLU A 115 18.47 13.99 10.85
CA GLU A 115 17.36 14.63 11.54
C GLU A 115 16.06 14.27 10.83
N SER A 116 15.09 13.88 11.64
CA SER A 116 13.68 13.71 11.29
C SER A 116 13.23 14.64 10.15
N MET A 117 12.96 14.06 8.98
CA MET A 117 12.11 14.71 7.99
C MET A 117 10.77 15.01 8.67
N ARG A 118 10.52 16.30 8.90
CA ARG A 118 9.20 16.82 9.29
C ARG A 118 8.23 16.48 8.16
N ILE A 119 7.55 15.35 8.27
CA ILE A 119 6.39 15.03 7.43
C ILE A 119 5.25 15.92 7.94
N GLY A 120 5.22 17.16 7.45
CA GLY A 120 4.31 18.19 7.93
C GLY A 120 4.48 19.57 7.28
N GLU A 121 5.44 19.78 6.39
CA GLU A 121 5.53 21.02 5.64
C GLU A 121 5.36 20.74 4.15
N THR A 122 4.21 21.18 3.65
CA THR A 122 4.01 21.62 2.27
C THR A 122 5.27 22.37 1.80
N ALA A 123 6.10 21.74 0.97
CA ALA A 123 7.07 22.49 0.19
C ALA A 123 6.30 23.11 -0.98
N MET A 124 5.78 24.32 -0.79
CA MET A 124 5.40 25.17 -1.91
C MET A 124 6.68 25.60 -2.63
N TYR A 125 6.75 25.31 -3.93
CA TYR A 125 7.51 26.11 -4.89
C TYR A 125 6.60 26.45 -6.06
#